data_AF-A0AA92K1B8-F1
#
_entry.id   AF-A0AA92K1B8-F1
#
_cell.length_a   1.000
_cell.length_b   1.000
_cell.length_c   1.000
_cell.angle_alpha   90.00
_cell.angle_beta   90.00
_cell.angle_gamma   90.00
#
_symmetry.space_group_name_H-M   'P 1'
#
loop_
_entity.id
_entity.type
_entity.pdbx_description
1 polymer ?
#
loop_
_entity_poly.entity_id
_entity_poly.type
_entity_poly.pdbx_seq_one_letter_code
_entity_poly.pdbx_strand_id
1 'polypeptide(L)'
;MTVEPIKIAILAMGGEGGGVLADWIVDLGEANGYFAQTTSVPGVAQRTGATIYYVELFPGAADAPARAPVLALMPMPGDVDVVLASELMEAGRAVQRGFVTPERTTLITSSHRVYSIAEKSAMGDGRVDNDALARQAREAALHFFSFDMAEAAERAGSVVSAVLFGALSGSGVLPFSREQFEATIERGGVGVKPSRKAFDAGYAKARPGQPDGTAAASQPTPADAAPAPRDPAVAALLERARRFAPQVSAIAIEGVRRLIDYQDPAYAGLYLDRLDALAAAPGGSQPDLLSETARHLALWMSYEDTIRVADLKTRGSRFERVRGEVRAKSDQLLQINEFMHPRIEEICETLPAGLGRWLARPHWAHRLVARCTRQGRVVKTSTLGGFLLLYTLARWGRWRRTTLRYALENARIEAWLQRVRALAAINPALALEAAQCQRLVKGYGDTHARGLKNYETLMTVVDRHAGTLPPQTLRELRDAALADEHGHQLRACLQRHAFSVEG
;
A
#
# COMPACT_ATOMS: atom_id res chain seq x y z
N MET A 1 -4.45 -46.80 16.97
CA MET A 1 -3.98 -45.57 16.31
C MET A 1 -2.82 -45.05 17.13
N THR A 2 -1.67 -44.79 16.50
CA THR A 2 -0.54 -44.12 17.13
C THR A 2 -0.97 -42.68 17.45
N VAL A 3 -0.75 -42.26 18.69
CA VAL A 3 -1.01 -40.88 19.11
C VAL A 3 0.07 -39.99 18.50
N GLU A 4 -0.32 -38.94 17.79
CA GLU A 4 0.59 -37.98 17.15
C GLU A 4 0.46 -36.60 17.82
N PRO A 5 1.54 -35.79 17.83
CA PRO A 5 1.47 -34.42 18.33
C PRO A 5 0.63 -33.54 17.39
N ILE A 6 -0.07 -32.56 17.96
CA ILE A 6 -0.72 -31.49 17.21
C ILE A 6 0.35 -30.46 16.83
N LYS A 7 0.49 -30.17 15.54
CA LYS A 7 1.56 -29.34 14.97
C LYS A 7 1.00 -27.99 14.52
N ILE A 8 1.47 -26.92 15.13
CA ILE A 8 0.94 -25.57 14.96
C ILE A 8 2.06 -24.65 14.47
N ALA A 9 1.84 -23.96 13.35
CA ALA A 9 2.73 -22.93 12.85
C ALA A 9 2.07 -21.54 12.95
N ILE A 10 2.78 -20.58 13.53
CA ILE A 10 2.32 -19.21 13.72
C ILE A 10 3.22 -18.28 12.91
N LEU A 11 2.67 -17.63 11.91
CA LEU A 11 3.36 -16.66 11.07
C LEU A 11 2.91 -15.26 11.49
N ALA A 12 3.78 -14.56 12.21
CA ALA A 12 3.48 -13.24 12.74
C ALA A 12 4.51 -12.19 12.29
N MET A 13 4.03 -11.00 11.92
CA MET A 13 4.92 -9.87 11.71
C MET A 13 5.53 -9.41 13.04
N GLY A 14 6.76 -8.89 12.98
CA GLY A 14 7.44 -8.38 14.17
C GLY A 14 6.62 -7.28 14.85
N GLY A 15 6.34 -7.46 16.14
CA GLY A 15 5.55 -6.52 16.95
C GLY A 15 4.06 -6.87 17.10
N GLU A 16 3.56 -7.94 16.47
CA GLU A 16 2.14 -8.34 16.54
C GLU A 16 1.83 -9.38 17.62
N GLY A 17 2.82 -9.73 18.44
CA GLY A 17 2.64 -10.65 19.57
C GLY A 17 2.64 -12.13 19.20
N GLY A 18 3.31 -12.52 18.10
CA GLY A 18 3.43 -13.94 17.73
C GLY A 18 4.06 -14.81 18.81
N GLY A 19 5.10 -14.31 19.49
CA GLY A 19 5.70 -15.01 20.64
C GLY A 19 4.74 -15.16 21.80
N VAL A 20 3.99 -14.11 22.13
CA VAL A 20 2.95 -14.15 23.18
C VAL A 20 1.88 -15.20 22.85
N LEU A 21 1.48 -15.31 21.58
CA LEU A 21 0.53 -16.33 21.14
C LEU A 21 1.11 -17.74 21.28
N ALA A 22 2.37 -17.95 20.90
CA ALA A 22 3.05 -19.23 21.07
C ALA A 22 3.12 -19.62 22.55
N ASP A 23 3.52 -18.70 23.42
CA ASP A 23 3.60 -18.91 24.87
C ASP A 23 2.22 -19.25 25.47
N TRP A 24 1.15 -18.59 25.03
CA TRP A 24 -0.22 -18.94 25.46
C TRP A 24 -0.64 -20.34 25.01
N ILE A 25 -0.27 -20.78 23.81
CA ILE A 25 -0.60 -22.13 23.35
C ILE A 25 0.19 -23.19 24.14
N VAL A 26 1.46 -22.91 24.47
CA VAL A 26 2.28 -23.78 25.34
C VAL A 26 1.66 -23.86 26.74
N ASP A 27 1.37 -22.73 27.38
CA ASP A 27 0.76 -22.69 28.72
C ASP A 27 -0.64 -23.35 28.72
N LEU A 28 -1.42 -23.20 27.64
CA LEU A 28 -2.68 -23.93 27.47
C LEU A 28 -2.47 -25.44 27.44
N GLY A 29 -1.47 -25.94 26.70
CA GLY A 29 -1.17 -27.37 26.65
C GLY A 29 -0.70 -27.93 27.99
N GLU A 30 0.32 -27.31 28.60
CA GLU A 30 0.93 -27.77 29.84
C GLU A 30 -0.07 -27.78 31.00
N ALA A 31 -0.90 -26.72 31.13
CA ALA A 31 -1.93 -26.65 32.17
C ALA A 31 -3.03 -27.71 32.02
N ASN A 32 -3.13 -28.37 30.86
CA ASN A 32 -4.17 -29.35 30.55
C ASN A 32 -3.61 -30.73 30.21
N GLY A 33 -2.42 -31.06 30.71
CA GLY A 33 -1.86 -32.42 30.67
C GLY A 33 -1.18 -32.80 29.34
N TYR A 34 -0.76 -31.82 28.55
CA TYR A 34 0.04 -32.03 27.34
C TYR A 34 1.50 -31.68 27.59
N PHE A 35 2.41 -32.41 26.96
CA PHE A 35 3.75 -31.93 26.70
C PHE A 35 3.68 -30.89 25.59
N ALA A 36 4.27 -29.73 25.81
CA ALA A 36 4.34 -28.66 24.82
C ALA A 36 5.80 -28.28 24.54
N GLN A 37 6.11 -27.97 23.29
CA GLN A 37 7.39 -27.40 22.89
C GLN A 37 7.15 -26.27 21.91
N THR A 38 7.91 -25.19 22.02
CA THR A 38 7.93 -24.14 21.01
C THR A 38 9.34 -23.83 20.52
N THR A 39 9.46 -23.54 19.22
CA THR A 39 10.67 -22.99 18.59
C THR A 39 10.31 -21.78 17.75
N SER A 40 11.29 -20.96 17.37
CA SER A 40 11.06 -19.85 16.46
C SER A 40 12.21 -19.64 15.48
N VAL A 41 11.84 -19.24 14.26
CA VAL A 41 12.77 -18.79 13.24
C VAL A 41 12.52 -17.29 13.02
N PRO A 42 13.42 -16.41 13.50
CA PRO A 42 13.22 -14.97 13.39
C PRO A 42 13.26 -14.52 11.93
N GLY A 43 12.37 -13.59 11.59
CA GLY A 43 12.43 -12.88 10.31
C GLY A 43 13.64 -11.94 10.25
N VAL A 44 14.22 -11.77 9.05
CA VAL A 44 15.44 -10.96 8.83
C VAL A 44 15.27 -9.46 9.12
N ALA A 45 14.05 -8.93 9.17
CA ALA A 45 13.73 -7.58 9.67
C ALA A 45 12.21 -7.41 9.86
N GLN A 46 11.81 -6.37 10.62
CA GLN A 46 10.42 -5.89 10.58
C GLN A 46 10.08 -5.52 9.12
N ARG A 47 9.14 -6.27 8.52
CA ARG A 47 8.56 -6.05 7.16
C ARG A 47 9.28 -6.71 5.97
N THR A 48 10.31 -7.53 6.19
CA THR A 48 10.87 -8.41 5.12
C THR A 48 10.32 -9.84 5.18
N GLY A 49 9.90 -10.31 6.36
CA GLY A 49 9.09 -11.53 6.51
C GLY A 49 8.66 -11.76 7.95
N ALA A 50 7.61 -12.57 8.14
CA ALA A 50 7.19 -13.01 9.47
C ALA A 50 8.28 -13.78 10.23
N THR A 51 8.19 -13.69 11.55
CA THR A 51 8.76 -14.70 12.44
C THR A 51 7.83 -15.89 12.44
N ILE A 52 8.39 -17.08 12.26
CA ILE A 52 7.64 -18.34 12.31
C ILE A 52 7.86 -18.93 13.68
N TYR A 53 6.81 -19.08 14.47
CA TYR A 53 6.81 -19.85 15.70
C TYR A 53 6.20 -21.21 15.42
N TYR A 54 6.82 -22.27 15.90
CA TYR A 54 6.32 -23.63 15.78
C TYR A 54 6.01 -24.16 17.16
N VAL A 55 4.86 -24.81 17.32
CA VAL A 55 4.41 -25.40 18.58
C VAL A 55 3.95 -26.84 18.32
N GLU A 56 4.40 -27.78 19.15
CA GLU A 56 3.86 -29.14 19.19
C GLU A 56 3.21 -29.40 20.53
N LEU A 57 2.00 -29.98 20.52
CA LEU A 57 1.26 -30.40 21.71
C LEU A 57 1.06 -31.93 21.66
N PHE A 58 1.58 -32.66 22.64
CA PHE A 58 1.46 -34.11 22.73
C PHE A 58 0.79 -34.52 24.05
N PRO A 59 -0.31 -35.30 24.04
CA PRO A 59 -1.05 -35.63 25.26
C PRO A 59 -0.28 -36.61 26.16
N GLY A 60 -0.67 -36.68 27.44
CA GLY A 60 -0.19 -37.69 28.39
C GLY A 60 0.90 -37.22 29.36
N ALA A 61 1.07 -35.90 29.53
CA ALA A 61 1.97 -35.35 30.55
C ALA A 61 1.43 -35.55 31.98
N ALA A 62 0.11 -35.70 32.13
CA ALA A 62 -0.53 -36.00 33.41
C ALA A 62 -0.58 -37.50 33.73
N ASP A 63 -0.24 -38.37 32.78
CA ASP A 63 -0.28 -39.83 32.95
C ASP A 63 0.87 -40.31 33.83
N ALA A 64 0.68 -41.40 34.58
CA ALA A 64 1.74 -42.02 35.38
C ALA A 64 2.02 -43.46 34.88
N PRO A 65 3.23 -43.78 34.38
CA PRO A 65 4.40 -42.90 34.24
C PRO A 65 4.34 -42.05 32.96
N ALA A 66 4.59 -40.75 33.10
CA ALA A 66 4.68 -39.83 31.96
C ALA A 66 5.96 -40.15 31.16
N ARG A 67 5.81 -40.49 29.87
CA ARG A 67 6.95 -40.70 28.97
C ARG A 67 7.08 -39.49 28.05
N ALA A 68 8.06 -38.64 28.31
CA ALA A 68 8.29 -37.44 27.50
C ALA A 68 8.57 -37.80 26.02
N PRO A 69 7.85 -37.20 25.06
CA PRO A 69 8.08 -37.40 23.63
C PRO A 69 9.30 -36.62 23.14
N VAL A 70 9.79 -36.97 21.95
CA VAL A 70 10.73 -36.12 21.19
C VAL A 70 9.92 -35.33 20.18
N LEU A 71 9.91 -34.01 20.31
CA LEU A 71 9.12 -33.09 19.49
C LEU A 71 9.99 -32.40 18.45
N ALA A 72 9.44 -32.12 17.28
CA ALA A 72 10.18 -31.51 16.18
C ALA A 72 10.50 -30.03 16.47
N LEU A 73 11.59 -29.53 15.88
CA LEU A 73 12.08 -28.17 16.08
C LEU A 73 11.63 -27.19 14.99
N MET A 74 10.95 -27.67 13.94
CA MET A 74 10.51 -26.83 12.82
C MET A 74 9.30 -27.46 12.12
N PRO A 75 8.42 -26.65 11.52
CA PRO A 75 7.30 -27.16 10.73
C PRO A 75 7.82 -27.79 9.44
N MET A 76 7.27 -28.94 9.10
CA MET A 76 7.57 -29.63 7.84
C MET A 76 6.45 -29.40 6.83
N PRO A 77 6.75 -29.10 5.55
CA PRO A 77 5.74 -29.01 4.50
C PRO A 77 4.89 -30.29 4.42
N GLY A 78 3.56 -30.14 4.36
CA GLY A 78 2.61 -31.26 4.38
C GLY A 78 2.32 -31.84 5.77
N ASP A 79 2.95 -31.32 6.82
CA ASP A 79 2.89 -31.91 8.17
C ASP A 79 2.57 -30.87 9.26
N VAL A 80 1.63 -29.97 8.98
CA VAL A 80 1.15 -28.95 9.92
C VAL A 80 -0.37 -29.00 10.00
N ASP A 81 -0.90 -29.16 11.21
CA ASP A 81 -2.34 -29.31 11.46
C ASP A 81 -3.04 -27.95 11.54
N VAL A 82 -2.36 -26.94 12.10
CA VAL A 82 -2.91 -25.59 12.28
C VAL A 82 -1.90 -24.55 11.83
N VAL A 83 -2.35 -23.63 10.98
CA VAL A 83 -1.57 -22.44 10.60
C VAL A 83 -2.31 -21.19 11.07
N LEU A 84 -1.64 -20.38 11.88
CA LEU A 84 -2.12 -19.07 12.34
C LEU A 84 -1.30 -17.98 11.64
N ALA A 85 -1.93 -17.14 10.82
CA ALA A 85 -1.26 -16.04 10.12
C ALA A 85 -1.82 -14.68 10.55
N SER A 86 -0.97 -13.82 11.09
CA SER A 86 -1.41 -12.51 11.60
C SER A 86 -1.86 -11.55 10.49
N GLU A 87 -1.42 -11.75 9.25
CA GLU A 87 -1.72 -10.92 8.08
C GLU A 87 -1.83 -11.80 6.81
N LEU A 88 -2.56 -11.32 5.78
CA LEU A 88 -2.93 -12.13 4.62
C LEU A 88 -1.74 -12.55 3.73
N MET A 89 -0.71 -11.70 3.56
CA MET A 89 0.53 -12.06 2.87
C MET A 89 1.25 -13.21 3.57
N GLU A 90 1.19 -13.28 4.90
CA GLU A 90 1.80 -14.38 5.64
C GLU A 90 1.05 -15.69 5.45
N ALA A 91 -0.28 -15.66 5.29
CA ALA A 91 -1.02 -16.85 4.84
C ALA A 91 -0.59 -17.29 3.44
N GLY A 92 -0.45 -16.35 2.49
CA GLY A 92 0.08 -16.64 1.16
C GLY A 92 1.47 -17.30 1.18
N ARG A 93 2.37 -16.80 2.05
CA ARG A 93 3.70 -17.38 2.24
C ARG A 93 3.65 -18.76 2.92
N ALA A 94 2.69 -19.00 3.81
CA ALA A 94 2.49 -20.33 4.42
C ALA A 94 2.06 -21.36 3.36
N VAL A 95 1.14 -20.98 2.47
CA VAL A 95 0.74 -21.78 1.31
C VAL A 95 1.94 -22.06 0.40
N GLN A 96 2.71 -21.01 0.04
CA GLN A 96 3.90 -21.16 -0.81
C GLN A 96 4.95 -22.10 -0.20
N ARG A 97 5.08 -22.12 1.13
CA ARG A 97 6.00 -23.01 1.86
C ARG A 97 5.47 -24.44 2.02
N GLY A 98 4.23 -24.71 1.63
CA GLY A 98 3.58 -26.02 1.78
C GLY A 98 3.16 -26.34 3.21
N PHE A 99 3.04 -25.34 4.10
CA PHE A 99 2.53 -25.57 5.46
C PHE A 99 1.01 -25.72 5.49
N VAL A 100 0.32 -25.27 4.46
CA VAL A 100 -1.13 -25.37 4.34
C VAL A 100 -1.44 -26.39 3.25
N THR A 101 -2.11 -27.47 3.62
CA THR A 101 -2.56 -28.49 2.65
C THR A 101 -4.04 -28.85 2.84
N PRO A 102 -4.73 -29.24 1.75
CA PRO A 102 -6.17 -29.45 1.77
C PRO A 102 -6.58 -30.72 2.53
N GLU A 103 -5.64 -31.62 2.84
CA GLU A 103 -5.93 -32.88 3.53
C GLU A 103 -5.93 -32.76 5.06
N ARG A 104 -5.27 -31.75 5.63
CA ARG A 104 -5.07 -31.69 7.09
C ARG A 104 -5.16 -30.31 7.72
N THR A 105 -4.83 -29.24 7.01
CA THR A 105 -4.52 -27.97 7.69
C THR A 105 -5.76 -27.12 7.92
N THR A 106 -5.96 -26.71 9.17
CA THR A 106 -6.84 -25.59 9.53
C THR A 106 -6.05 -24.27 9.44
N LEU A 107 -6.37 -23.43 8.46
CA LEU A 107 -5.77 -22.12 8.27
C LEU A 107 -6.66 -21.03 8.89
N ILE A 108 -6.13 -20.30 9.87
CA ILE A 108 -6.76 -19.15 10.50
C ILE A 108 -5.91 -17.93 10.21
N THR A 109 -6.44 -16.94 9.49
CA THR A 109 -5.67 -15.78 9.06
C THR A 109 -6.44 -14.47 9.10
N SER A 110 -5.76 -13.37 9.40
CA SER A 110 -6.36 -12.06 9.21
C SER A 110 -6.45 -11.68 7.73
N SER A 111 -7.56 -11.09 7.32
CA SER A 111 -7.75 -10.56 5.95
C SER A 111 -7.10 -9.18 5.73
N HIS A 112 -6.57 -8.54 6.78
CA HIS A 112 -5.96 -7.22 6.65
C HIS A 112 -4.64 -7.31 5.86
N ARG A 113 -4.22 -6.16 5.29
CA ARG A 113 -2.96 -6.06 4.53
C ARG A 113 -2.01 -5.04 5.09
N VAL A 114 -0.75 -5.42 5.20
CA VAL A 114 0.36 -4.47 5.40
C VAL A 114 1.34 -4.62 4.24
N TYR A 115 1.29 -3.67 3.30
CA TYR A 115 2.12 -3.75 2.10
C TYR A 115 3.62 -3.78 2.44
N SER A 116 4.29 -4.77 1.85
CA SER A 116 5.73 -4.98 2.01
C SER A 116 6.55 -3.86 1.37
N ILE A 117 7.84 -3.78 1.72
CA ILE A 117 8.75 -2.84 1.06
C ILE A 117 8.85 -3.12 -0.45
N ALA A 118 8.82 -4.40 -0.86
CA ALA A 118 8.84 -4.75 -2.27
C ALA A 118 7.63 -4.18 -3.03
N GLU A 119 6.43 -4.30 -2.47
CA GLU A 119 5.20 -3.76 -3.09
C GLU A 119 5.23 -2.22 -3.16
N LYS A 120 5.77 -1.56 -2.13
CA LYS A 120 5.86 -0.10 -2.04
C LYS A 120 6.95 0.50 -2.94
N SER A 121 8.06 -0.20 -3.10
CA SER A 121 9.24 0.27 -3.83
C SER A 121 9.16 0.02 -5.33
N ALA A 122 8.21 -0.81 -5.79
CA ALA A 122 8.03 -1.08 -7.21
C ALA A 122 7.81 0.22 -8.02
N MET A 123 8.38 0.27 -9.22
CA MET A 123 8.18 1.41 -10.13
C MET A 123 6.77 1.40 -10.74
N GLY A 124 6.13 0.24 -10.89
CA GLY A 124 4.74 0.08 -11.31
C GLY A 124 3.74 0.04 -10.14
N ASP A 125 2.62 -0.64 -10.35
CA ASP A 125 1.77 -1.10 -9.22
C ASP A 125 2.38 -2.40 -8.72
N GLY A 126 3.04 -2.35 -7.55
CA GLY A 126 3.69 -3.51 -6.96
C GLY A 126 2.79 -4.34 -6.07
N ARG A 127 1.52 -3.94 -5.87
CA ARG A 127 0.62 -4.60 -4.93
C ARG A 127 0.26 -6.00 -5.43
N VAL A 128 0.25 -6.95 -4.50
CA VAL A 128 -0.32 -8.28 -4.74
C VAL A 128 -1.84 -8.21 -4.59
N ASP A 129 -2.56 -8.87 -5.49
CA ASP A 129 -4.02 -8.98 -5.48
C ASP A 129 -4.51 -9.76 -4.24
N ASN A 130 -5.26 -9.08 -3.38
CA ASN A 130 -5.81 -9.63 -2.14
C ASN A 130 -6.80 -10.77 -2.40
N ASP A 131 -7.64 -10.64 -3.42
CA ASP A 131 -8.72 -11.58 -3.71
C ASP A 131 -8.13 -12.86 -4.31
N ALA A 132 -7.12 -12.71 -5.18
CA ALA A 132 -6.34 -13.85 -5.65
C ALA A 132 -5.67 -14.60 -4.50
N LEU A 133 -5.05 -13.87 -3.55
CA LEU A 133 -4.38 -14.46 -2.41
C LEU A 133 -5.34 -15.18 -1.45
N ALA A 134 -6.47 -14.56 -1.14
CA ALA A 134 -7.50 -15.15 -0.27
C ALA A 134 -8.14 -16.39 -0.91
N ARG A 135 -8.38 -16.38 -2.23
CA ARG A 135 -8.87 -17.57 -2.96
C ARG A 135 -7.87 -18.73 -2.89
N GLN A 136 -6.60 -18.47 -3.20
CA GLN A 136 -5.56 -19.49 -3.13
C GLN A 136 -5.39 -20.06 -1.71
N ALA A 137 -5.47 -19.19 -0.69
CA ALA A 137 -5.42 -19.62 0.70
C ALA A 137 -6.60 -20.51 1.10
N ARG A 138 -7.82 -20.19 0.63
CA ARG A 138 -9.01 -21.03 0.84
C ARG A 138 -8.86 -22.38 0.16
N GLU A 139 -8.44 -22.41 -1.10
CA GLU A 139 -8.30 -23.64 -1.89
C GLU A 139 -7.22 -24.58 -1.33
N ALA A 140 -6.19 -24.02 -0.69
CA ALA A 140 -5.07 -24.79 -0.14
C ALA A 140 -5.35 -25.40 1.24
N ALA A 141 -6.39 -24.98 1.97
CA ALA A 141 -6.65 -25.40 3.35
C ALA A 141 -7.83 -26.38 3.47
N LEU A 142 -7.77 -27.30 4.43
CA LEU A 142 -8.91 -28.15 4.78
C LEU A 142 -10.06 -27.32 5.40
N HIS A 143 -9.69 -26.41 6.31
CA HIS A 143 -10.60 -25.44 6.91
C HIS A 143 -9.97 -24.06 6.84
N PHE A 144 -10.77 -23.04 6.48
CA PHE A 144 -10.29 -21.68 6.28
C PHE A 144 -11.12 -20.66 7.07
N PHE A 145 -10.48 -19.95 7.99
CA PHE A 145 -11.10 -18.87 8.75
C PHE A 145 -10.38 -17.56 8.43
N SER A 146 -11.10 -16.61 7.83
CA SER A 146 -10.55 -15.30 7.50
C SER A 146 -11.50 -14.14 7.80
N PHE A 147 -10.99 -13.13 8.48
CA PHE A 147 -11.67 -11.86 8.75
C PHE A 147 -10.65 -10.80 9.21
N ASP A 148 -11.09 -9.54 9.33
CA ASP A 148 -10.20 -8.47 9.80
C ASP A 148 -9.97 -8.59 11.32
N MET A 149 -8.85 -9.21 11.69
CA MET A 149 -8.43 -9.41 13.06
C MET A 149 -7.68 -8.19 13.60
N ALA A 150 -7.08 -7.38 12.73
CA ALA A 150 -6.46 -6.10 13.11
C ALA A 150 -7.53 -5.12 13.57
N GLU A 151 -8.62 -4.98 12.81
CA GLU A 151 -9.76 -4.16 13.19
C GLU A 151 -10.43 -4.69 14.48
N ALA A 152 -10.61 -6.02 14.60
CA ALA A 152 -11.18 -6.62 15.80
C ALA A 152 -10.32 -6.33 17.05
N ALA A 153 -8.99 -6.43 16.92
CA ALA A 153 -8.04 -6.11 17.98
C ALA A 153 -8.10 -4.62 18.35
N GLU A 154 -8.12 -3.73 17.37
CA GLU A 154 -8.20 -2.28 17.59
C GLU A 154 -9.48 -1.88 18.33
N ARG A 155 -10.65 -2.38 17.89
CA ARG A 155 -11.95 -2.15 18.57
C ARG A 155 -11.98 -2.71 20.00
N ALA A 156 -11.20 -3.76 20.26
CA ALA A 156 -11.06 -4.34 21.59
C ALA A 156 -10.02 -3.61 22.45
N GLY A 157 -9.19 -2.74 21.87
CA GLY A 157 -8.05 -2.12 22.55
C GLY A 157 -6.93 -3.12 22.86
N SER A 158 -6.78 -4.16 22.02
CA SER A 158 -5.86 -5.28 22.21
C SER A 158 -4.96 -5.49 20.98
N VAL A 159 -4.27 -6.63 20.92
CA VAL A 159 -3.37 -7.05 19.84
C VAL A 159 -3.95 -8.23 19.05
N VAL A 160 -3.51 -8.39 17.80
CA VAL A 160 -4.00 -9.42 16.87
C VAL A 160 -3.83 -10.84 17.43
N SER A 161 -2.76 -11.09 18.21
CA SER A 161 -2.54 -12.39 18.86
C SER A 161 -3.72 -12.84 19.73
N ALA A 162 -4.40 -11.93 20.44
CA ALA A 162 -5.57 -12.28 21.24
C ALA A 162 -6.79 -12.67 20.40
N VAL A 163 -6.96 -12.04 19.25
CA VAL A 163 -8.02 -12.41 18.29
C VAL A 163 -7.70 -13.76 17.65
N LEU A 164 -6.44 -14.02 17.28
CA LEU A 164 -5.99 -15.31 16.76
C LEU A 164 -6.19 -16.44 17.79
N PHE A 165 -5.88 -16.20 19.06
CA PHE A 165 -6.10 -17.16 20.14
C PHE A 165 -7.60 -17.48 20.32
N GLY A 166 -8.44 -16.44 20.23
CA GLY A 166 -9.90 -16.58 20.18
C GLY A 166 -10.37 -17.41 18.99
N ALA A 167 -9.86 -17.11 17.81
CA ALA A 167 -10.21 -17.84 16.59
C ALA A 167 -9.76 -19.30 16.63
N LEU A 168 -8.60 -19.60 17.22
CA LEU A 168 -8.12 -20.95 17.47
C LEU A 168 -9.05 -21.75 18.40
N SER A 169 -9.57 -21.10 19.45
CA SER A 169 -10.57 -21.70 20.33
C SER A 169 -11.91 -21.89 19.60
N GLY A 170 -12.32 -20.90 18.81
CA GLY A 170 -13.58 -20.90 18.07
C GLY A 170 -13.66 -21.98 16.99
N SER A 171 -12.53 -22.27 16.32
CA SER A 171 -12.46 -23.29 15.27
C SER A 171 -12.71 -24.71 15.78
N GLY A 172 -12.50 -24.95 17.08
CA GLY A 172 -12.67 -26.25 17.71
C GLY A 172 -11.62 -27.28 17.28
N VAL A 173 -10.51 -26.85 16.65
CA VAL A 173 -9.46 -27.75 16.16
C VAL A 173 -8.61 -28.33 17.30
N LEU A 174 -8.51 -27.63 18.43
CA LEU A 174 -7.78 -28.10 19.61
C LEU A 174 -8.72 -28.76 20.63
N PRO A 175 -8.25 -29.80 21.35
CA PRO A 175 -9.04 -30.56 22.32
C PRO A 175 -9.15 -29.84 23.68
N PHE A 176 -9.38 -28.53 23.68
CA PHE A 176 -9.52 -27.72 24.90
C PHE A 176 -10.82 -26.92 24.88
N SER A 177 -11.45 -26.76 26.05
CA SER A 177 -12.66 -25.97 26.22
C SER A 177 -12.36 -24.47 26.14
N ARG A 178 -13.39 -23.67 25.84
CA ARG A 178 -13.26 -22.21 25.83
C ARG A 178 -12.77 -21.67 27.18
N GLU A 179 -13.25 -22.24 28.27
CA GLU A 179 -12.89 -21.84 29.64
C GLU A 179 -11.39 -22.08 29.91
N GLN A 180 -10.81 -23.15 29.36
CA GLN A 180 -9.37 -23.42 29.46
C GLN A 180 -8.55 -22.36 28.71
N PHE A 181 -8.98 -21.93 27.52
CA PHE A 181 -8.37 -20.80 26.80
C PHE A 181 -8.50 -19.49 27.59
N GLU A 182 -9.67 -19.19 28.14
CA GLU A 182 -9.89 -17.98 28.93
C GLU A 182 -9.00 -17.95 30.18
N ALA A 183 -8.85 -19.10 30.85
CA ALA A 183 -7.95 -19.24 32.01
C ALA A 183 -6.47 -18.98 31.64
N THR A 184 -6.02 -19.37 30.44
CA THR A 184 -4.67 -19.03 29.93
C THR A 184 -4.47 -17.51 29.82
N ILE A 185 -5.46 -16.79 29.29
CA ILE A 185 -5.40 -15.31 29.21
C ILE A 185 -5.31 -14.70 30.61
N GLU A 186 -6.07 -15.23 31.57
CA GLU A 186 -6.06 -14.77 32.96
C GLU A 186 -4.71 -15.02 33.63
N ARG A 187 -4.10 -16.21 33.45
CA ARG A 187 -2.74 -16.52 33.95
C ARG A 187 -1.67 -15.60 33.38
N GLY A 188 -1.79 -15.21 32.11
CA GLY A 188 -0.86 -14.29 31.47
C GLY A 188 -0.79 -12.89 32.10
N GLY A 189 -1.84 -12.46 32.83
CA GLY A 189 -1.86 -11.27 33.70
C GLY A 189 -1.75 -9.90 33.01
N VAL A 190 -1.29 -9.82 31.76
CA VAL A 190 -1.07 -8.57 31.03
C VAL A 190 -2.27 -8.27 30.12
N GLY A 191 -2.92 -7.12 30.33
CA GLY A 191 -3.99 -6.66 29.45
C GLY A 191 -5.20 -7.60 29.39
N VAL A 192 -5.46 -8.38 30.44
CA VAL A 192 -6.48 -9.46 30.48
C VAL A 192 -7.83 -9.01 29.94
N LYS A 193 -8.35 -7.85 30.38
CA LYS A 193 -9.66 -7.34 29.95
C LYS A 193 -9.71 -7.07 28.43
N PRO A 194 -8.82 -6.23 27.84
CA PRO A 194 -8.73 -6.09 26.39
C PRO A 194 -8.50 -7.41 25.64
N SER A 195 -7.62 -8.29 26.14
CA SER A 195 -7.33 -9.59 25.53
C SER A 195 -8.56 -10.49 25.50
N ARG A 196 -9.36 -10.53 26.57
CA ARG A 196 -10.60 -11.32 26.60
C ARG A 196 -11.65 -10.78 25.64
N LYS A 197 -11.80 -9.45 25.54
CA LYS A 197 -12.69 -8.84 24.54
C LYS A 197 -12.26 -9.17 23.10
N ALA A 198 -10.96 -9.16 22.82
CA ALA A 198 -10.42 -9.55 21.52
C ALA A 198 -10.57 -11.06 21.25
N PHE A 199 -10.35 -11.89 22.27
CA PHE A 199 -10.58 -13.33 22.23
C PHE A 199 -12.04 -13.65 21.88
N ASP A 200 -13.01 -13.00 22.55
CA ASP A 200 -14.43 -13.20 22.29
C ASP A 200 -14.79 -12.87 20.83
N ALA A 201 -14.22 -11.79 20.29
CA ALA A 201 -14.41 -11.40 18.89
C ALA A 201 -13.83 -12.42 17.91
N GLY A 202 -12.67 -13.01 18.23
CA GLY A 202 -12.06 -14.08 17.45
C GLY A 202 -12.87 -15.38 17.51
N TYR A 203 -13.24 -15.80 18.71
CA TYR A 203 -14.02 -17.01 18.97
C TYR A 203 -15.35 -16.99 18.22
N ALA A 204 -16.07 -15.86 18.30
CA ALA A 204 -17.39 -15.72 17.68
C ALA A 204 -17.37 -15.73 16.14
N LYS A 205 -16.23 -15.46 15.51
CA LYS A 205 -16.08 -15.40 14.04
C LYS A 205 -15.46 -16.65 13.42
N ALA A 206 -14.88 -17.54 14.23
CA ALA A 206 -14.19 -18.74 13.78
C ALA A 206 -14.98 -20.03 14.06
N ARG A 207 -16.30 -19.96 14.28
CA ARG A 207 -17.10 -21.15 14.62
C ARG A 207 -17.40 -22.01 13.38
N PRO A 208 -17.28 -23.34 13.45
CA PRO A 208 -17.71 -24.23 12.37
C PRO A 208 -19.18 -24.00 12.00
N GLY A 209 -19.48 -23.90 10.70
CA GLY A 209 -20.84 -23.70 10.18
C GLY A 209 -21.32 -22.24 10.14
N GLN A 210 -20.55 -21.27 10.61
CA GLN A 210 -20.70 -19.91 10.15
C GLN A 210 -20.23 -19.85 8.70
N PRO A 211 -20.96 -19.19 7.78
CA PRO A 211 -20.46 -18.98 6.43
C PRO A 211 -19.08 -18.38 6.57
N ASP A 212 -18.13 -18.92 5.81
CA ASP A 212 -16.84 -18.28 5.59
C ASP A 212 -17.13 -16.79 5.51
N GLY A 213 -16.46 -16.02 6.37
CA GLY A 213 -16.11 -14.67 6.00
C GLY A 213 -15.28 -14.79 4.72
N THR A 214 -15.90 -15.13 3.58
CA THR A 214 -15.61 -14.48 2.32
C THR A 214 -15.37 -13.07 2.76
N ALA A 215 -14.11 -12.65 2.64
CA ALA A 215 -13.75 -11.26 2.71
C ALA A 215 -14.86 -10.57 1.94
N ALA A 216 -15.82 -9.99 2.65
CA ALA A 216 -16.92 -9.27 2.05
C ALA A 216 -16.13 -8.10 1.52
N ALA A 217 -15.70 -8.22 0.26
CA ALA A 217 -14.50 -7.63 -0.30
C ALA A 217 -14.44 -6.18 0.14
N SER A 218 -13.74 -5.90 1.26
CA SER A 218 -14.10 -4.83 2.21
C SER A 218 -15.27 -4.04 1.69
N GLN A 219 -16.52 -4.56 1.79
CA GLN A 219 -17.69 -3.92 1.18
C GLN A 219 -17.51 -2.47 1.55
N PRO A 220 -17.29 -1.56 0.57
CA PRO A 220 -16.87 -0.20 0.89
C PRO A 220 -17.88 0.24 1.91
N THR A 221 -17.42 0.44 3.16
CA THR A 221 -18.26 0.77 4.32
C THR A 221 -19.28 1.73 3.74
N PRO A 222 -20.59 1.38 3.68
CA PRO A 222 -21.54 1.98 2.75
C PRO A 222 -21.26 3.45 2.77
N ALA A 223 -20.62 3.94 1.70
CA ALA A 223 -19.83 5.17 1.75
C ALA A 223 -20.69 6.15 2.51
N ASP A 224 -20.28 6.54 3.73
CA ASP A 224 -20.98 7.52 4.56
C ASP A 224 -21.46 8.56 3.56
N ALA A 225 -22.78 8.58 3.27
CA ALA A 225 -23.29 9.04 1.98
C ALA A 225 -22.54 10.32 1.63
N ALA A 226 -21.61 10.23 0.65
CA ALA A 226 -20.47 11.13 0.58
C ALA A 226 -20.99 12.56 0.81
N PRO A 227 -20.58 13.24 1.90
CA PRO A 227 -21.32 14.38 2.42
C PRO A 227 -21.60 15.34 1.27
N ALA A 228 -22.88 15.62 1.02
CA ALA A 228 -23.28 16.42 -0.12
C ALA A 228 -22.45 17.71 -0.13
N PRO A 229 -21.79 18.05 -1.25
CA PRO A 229 -20.92 19.21 -1.29
C PRO A 229 -21.70 20.46 -0.91
N ARG A 230 -21.24 21.14 0.15
CA ARG A 230 -21.87 22.39 0.62
C ARG A 230 -21.57 23.57 -0.32
N ASP A 231 -20.49 23.47 -1.09
CA ASP A 231 -20.07 24.48 -2.05
C ASP A 231 -20.72 24.23 -3.43
N PRO A 232 -21.43 25.23 -4.01
CA PRO A 232 -22.12 25.06 -5.28
C PRO A 232 -21.17 24.83 -6.47
N ALA A 233 -19.95 25.38 -6.44
CA ALA A 233 -18.96 25.15 -7.48
C ALA A 233 -18.48 23.69 -7.45
N VAL A 234 -18.29 23.12 -6.25
CA VAL A 234 -17.94 21.70 -6.09
C VAL A 234 -19.09 20.80 -6.54
N ALA A 235 -20.33 21.14 -6.18
CA ALA A 235 -21.51 20.41 -6.64
C ALA A 235 -21.58 20.36 -8.18
N ALA A 236 -21.37 21.50 -8.85
CA ALA A 236 -21.37 21.57 -10.31
C ALA A 236 -20.27 20.70 -10.96
N LEU A 237 -19.07 20.65 -10.35
CA LEU A 237 -17.98 19.79 -10.82
C LEU A 237 -18.31 18.30 -10.67
N LEU A 238 -18.91 17.89 -9.55
CA LEU A 238 -19.32 16.50 -9.35
C LEU A 238 -20.43 16.09 -10.31
N GLU A 239 -21.40 16.97 -10.57
CA GLU A 239 -22.44 16.73 -11.58
C GLU A 239 -21.83 16.58 -12.98
N ARG A 240 -20.85 17.40 -13.33
CA ARG A 240 -20.14 17.26 -14.60
C ARG A 240 -19.38 15.93 -14.69
N ALA A 241 -18.66 15.54 -13.64
CA ALA A 241 -17.97 14.25 -13.58
C ALA A 241 -18.93 13.06 -13.68
N ARG A 242 -20.15 13.16 -13.14
CA ARG A 242 -21.18 12.13 -13.22
C ARG A 242 -21.75 11.88 -14.62
N ARG A 243 -21.56 12.82 -15.55
CA ARG A 243 -22.05 12.68 -16.95
C ARG A 243 -21.22 11.70 -17.78
N PHE A 244 -20.00 11.37 -17.35
CA PHE A 244 -19.22 10.33 -18.01
C PHE A 244 -19.80 8.93 -17.75
N ALA A 245 -19.41 7.95 -18.57
CA ALA A 245 -19.74 6.55 -18.34
C ALA A 245 -19.31 6.10 -16.92
N PRO A 246 -20.00 5.13 -16.28
CA PRO A 246 -19.79 4.79 -14.87
C PRO A 246 -18.32 4.54 -14.46
N GLN A 247 -17.57 3.81 -15.29
CA GLN A 247 -16.13 3.54 -15.08
C GLN A 247 -15.28 4.81 -15.02
N VAL A 248 -15.55 5.77 -15.91
CA VAL A 248 -14.83 7.05 -15.99
C VAL A 248 -15.29 8.00 -14.89
N SER A 249 -16.61 8.05 -14.63
CA SER A 249 -17.23 8.89 -13.62
C SER A 249 -16.64 8.65 -12.22
N ALA A 250 -16.49 7.39 -11.82
CA ALA A 250 -15.88 7.03 -10.54
C ALA A 250 -14.46 7.60 -10.38
N ILE A 251 -13.64 7.53 -11.44
CA ILE A 251 -12.27 8.04 -11.43
C ILE A 251 -12.25 9.57 -11.50
N ALA A 252 -13.10 10.18 -12.33
CA ALA A 252 -13.19 11.62 -12.50
C ALA A 252 -13.60 12.32 -11.20
N ILE A 253 -14.54 11.73 -10.43
CA ILE A 253 -14.93 12.23 -9.11
C ILE A 253 -13.73 12.26 -8.14
N GLU A 254 -12.93 11.19 -8.10
CA GLU A 254 -11.71 11.15 -7.29
C GLU A 254 -10.65 12.13 -7.78
N GLY A 255 -10.54 12.31 -9.11
CA GLY A 255 -9.70 13.33 -9.72
C GLY A 255 -10.09 14.76 -9.29
N VAL A 256 -11.38 15.07 -9.31
CA VAL A 256 -11.92 16.36 -8.83
C VAL A 256 -11.60 16.56 -7.35
N ARG A 257 -11.87 15.56 -6.50
CA ARG A 257 -11.54 15.63 -5.06
C ARG A 257 -10.05 15.89 -4.83
N ARG A 258 -9.20 15.15 -5.52
CA ARG A 258 -7.74 15.27 -5.42
C ARG A 258 -7.23 16.64 -5.85
N LEU A 259 -7.78 17.21 -6.92
CA LEU A 259 -7.32 18.48 -7.47
C LEU A 259 -7.84 19.70 -6.71
N ILE A 260 -9.02 19.59 -6.08
CA ILE A 260 -9.50 20.58 -5.12
C ILE A 260 -8.58 20.62 -3.89
N ASP A 261 -8.24 19.45 -3.33
CA ASP A 261 -7.31 19.37 -2.18
C ASP A 261 -5.87 19.82 -2.54
N TYR A 262 -5.46 19.61 -3.79
CA TYR A 262 -4.15 20.02 -4.28
C TYR A 262 -4.03 21.53 -4.52
N GLN A 263 -5.07 22.14 -5.09
CA GLN A 263 -5.03 23.53 -5.56
C GLN A 263 -6.32 24.29 -5.25
N ASP A 264 -7.39 24.09 -6.05
CA ASP A 264 -8.67 24.78 -5.93
C ASP A 264 -9.74 24.20 -6.89
N PRO A 265 -11.03 24.56 -6.74
CA PRO A 265 -12.09 24.14 -7.67
C PRO A 265 -11.88 24.53 -9.14
N ALA A 266 -11.23 25.68 -9.41
CA ALA A 266 -10.97 26.09 -10.78
C ALA A 266 -9.97 25.16 -11.47
N TYR A 267 -8.97 24.66 -10.73
CA TYR A 267 -8.00 23.69 -11.23
C TYR A 267 -8.61 22.30 -11.47
N ALA A 268 -9.56 21.89 -10.63
CA ALA A 268 -10.38 20.70 -10.89
C ALA A 268 -11.30 20.87 -12.11
N GLY A 269 -11.79 22.09 -12.36
CA GLY A 269 -12.50 22.44 -13.60
C GLY A 269 -11.63 22.23 -14.85
N LEU A 270 -10.39 22.73 -14.83
CA LEU A 270 -9.42 22.53 -15.92
C LEU A 270 -9.15 21.05 -16.22
N TYR A 271 -9.16 20.21 -15.19
CA TYR A 271 -9.05 18.76 -15.36
C TYR A 271 -10.21 18.17 -16.15
N LEU A 272 -11.45 18.54 -15.79
CA LEU A 272 -12.63 18.12 -16.54
C LEU A 272 -12.64 18.70 -17.95
N ASP A 273 -12.18 19.94 -18.15
CA ASP A 273 -12.04 20.56 -19.48
C ASP A 273 -11.12 19.73 -20.39
N ARG A 274 -10.00 19.25 -19.84
CA ARG A 274 -9.06 18.38 -20.57
C ARG A 274 -9.65 17.02 -20.90
N LEU A 275 -10.44 16.44 -19.99
CA LEU A 275 -11.13 15.17 -20.24
C LEU A 275 -12.22 15.31 -21.30
N ASP A 276 -13.03 16.37 -21.22
CA ASP A 276 -14.05 16.66 -22.22
C ASP A 276 -13.41 16.88 -23.61
N ALA A 277 -12.26 17.55 -23.67
CA ALA A 277 -11.52 17.75 -24.92
C ALA A 277 -10.98 16.44 -25.52
N LEU A 278 -10.64 15.43 -24.69
CA LEU A 278 -10.29 14.10 -25.19
C LEU A 278 -11.54 13.33 -25.60
N ALA A 279 -12.60 13.34 -24.80
CA ALA A 279 -13.84 12.65 -25.09
C ALA A 279 -14.49 13.13 -26.40
N ALA A 280 -14.33 14.42 -26.73
CA ALA A 280 -14.79 15.01 -27.98
C ALA A 280 -13.91 14.69 -29.20
N ALA A 281 -12.69 14.19 -29.00
CA ALA A 281 -11.78 13.83 -30.10
C ALA A 281 -12.18 12.48 -30.73
N PRO A 282 -11.94 12.26 -32.03
CA PRO A 282 -12.20 10.97 -32.68
C PRO A 282 -11.47 9.83 -31.95
N GLY A 283 -12.21 8.77 -31.59
CA GLY A 283 -11.68 7.62 -30.85
C GLY A 283 -11.37 7.87 -29.37
N GLY A 284 -11.49 9.12 -28.88
CA GLY A 284 -11.16 9.50 -27.51
C GLY A 284 -12.24 9.17 -26.47
N SER A 285 -13.47 8.90 -26.91
CA SER A 285 -14.60 8.52 -26.05
C SER A 285 -14.61 7.04 -25.63
N GLN A 286 -13.62 6.25 -26.06
CA GLN A 286 -13.47 4.86 -25.64
C GLN A 286 -13.32 4.77 -24.11
N PRO A 287 -14.18 3.98 -23.41
CA PRO A 287 -14.23 3.98 -21.95
C PRO A 287 -12.89 3.71 -21.26
N ASP A 288 -12.11 2.74 -21.74
CA ASP A 288 -10.82 2.38 -21.14
C ASP A 288 -9.76 3.48 -21.31
N LEU A 289 -9.68 4.08 -22.50
CA LEU A 289 -8.77 5.19 -22.76
C LEU A 289 -9.09 6.41 -21.89
N LEU A 290 -10.37 6.79 -21.82
CA LEU A 290 -10.81 7.95 -21.06
C LEU A 290 -10.67 7.71 -19.55
N SER A 291 -10.93 6.48 -19.08
CA SER A 291 -10.73 6.04 -17.70
C SER A 291 -9.25 6.11 -17.28
N GLU A 292 -8.34 5.55 -18.09
CA GLU A 292 -6.91 5.59 -17.78
C GLU A 292 -6.35 7.01 -17.89
N THR A 293 -6.79 7.79 -18.87
CA THR A 293 -6.39 9.21 -18.98
C THR A 293 -6.92 10.02 -17.81
N ALA A 294 -8.17 9.82 -17.37
CA ALA A 294 -8.73 10.45 -16.18
C ALA A 294 -7.88 10.17 -14.93
N ARG A 295 -7.46 8.91 -14.75
CA ARG A 295 -6.60 8.51 -13.62
C ARG A 295 -5.24 9.20 -13.69
N HIS A 296 -4.54 9.04 -14.81
CA HIS A 296 -3.17 9.51 -14.98
C HIS A 296 -3.07 11.04 -15.07
N LEU A 297 -4.06 11.71 -15.65
CA LEU A 297 -4.12 13.16 -15.69
C LEU A 297 -4.30 13.75 -14.30
N ALA A 298 -5.20 13.18 -13.48
CA ALA A 298 -5.40 13.64 -12.10
C ALA A 298 -4.11 13.50 -11.27
N LEU A 299 -3.39 12.38 -11.43
CA LEU A 299 -2.11 12.14 -10.78
C LEU A 299 -1.04 13.12 -11.26
N TRP A 300 -0.92 13.36 -12.57
CA TRP A 300 0.10 14.25 -13.11
C TRP A 300 -0.17 15.71 -12.77
N MET A 301 -1.43 16.16 -12.79
CA MET A 301 -1.81 17.52 -12.40
C MET A 301 -1.57 17.80 -10.91
N SER A 302 -1.46 16.78 -10.07
CA SER A 302 -1.21 16.89 -8.62
C SER A 302 0.15 16.31 -8.23
N TYR A 303 1.20 16.75 -8.94
CA TYR A 303 2.58 16.39 -8.66
C TYR A 303 3.07 16.87 -7.28
N GLU A 304 4.06 16.17 -6.74
CA GLU A 304 4.67 16.51 -5.45
C GLU A 304 5.75 17.56 -5.63
N ASP A 305 5.39 18.84 -5.48
CA ASP A 305 6.35 19.94 -5.35
C ASP A 305 6.64 20.31 -3.89
N THR A 306 7.58 21.22 -3.69
CA THR A 306 7.98 21.70 -2.36
C THR A 306 6.80 22.29 -1.56
N ILE A 307 5.87 22.96 -2.24
CA ILE A 307 4.66 23.55 -1.64
C ILE A 307 3.73 22.46 -1.12
N ARG A 308 3.48 21.42 -1.93
CA ARG A 308 2.63 20.28 -1.58
C ARG A 308 3.24 19.46 -0.46
N VAL A 309 4.55 19.20 -0.52
CA VAL A 309 5.28 18.50 0.54
C VAL A 309 5.19 19.27 1.86
N ALA A 310 5.32 20.60 1.82
CA ALA A 310 5.20 21.46 3.00
C ALA A 310 3.77 21.46 3.58
N ASP A 311 2.75 21.53 2.71
CA ASP A 311 1.34 21.40 3.10
C ASP A 311 1.10 20.06 3.81
N LEU A 312 1.45 18.94 3.17
CA LEU A 312 1.29 17.60 3.74
C LEU A 312 1.98 17.43 5.09
N LYS A 313 3.17 18.04 5.28
CA LYS A 313 3.93 17.97 6.53
C LYS A 313 3.35 18.84 7.66
N THR A 314 2.52 19.84 7.34
CA THR A 314 1.93 20.79 8.31
C THR A 314 0.46 20.53 8.63
N ARG A 315 -0.20 19.59 7.93
CA ARG A 315 -1.60 19.20 8.19
C ARG A 315 -1.80 18.65 9.61
N GLY A 316 -2.85 19.11 10.29
CA GLY A 316 -3.23 18.63 11.63
C GLY A 316 -3.50 17.12 11.68
N SER A 317 -4.22 16.59 10.69
CA SER A 317 -4.51 15.16 10.56
C SER A 317 -3.25 14.29 10.48
N ARG A 318 -2.13 14.85 9.97
CA ARG A 318 -0.85 14.15 9.98
C ARG A 318 -0.30 14.01 11.40
N PHE A 319 -0.36 15.06 12.21
CA PHE A 319 0.12 14.99 13.60
C PHE A 319 -0.70 13.99 14.41
N GLU A 320 -2.02 13.98 14.22
CA GLU A 320 -2.92 13.01 14.85
C GLU A 320 -2.58 11.57 14.42
N ARG A 321 -2.41 11.34 13.12
CA ARG A 321 -2.03 10.03 12.59
C ARG A 321 -0.69 9.56 13.13
N VAL A 322 0.36 10.39 13.09
CA VAL A 322 1.69 10.03 13.58
C VAL A 322 1.64 9.73 15.08
N ARG A 323 0.90 10.53 15.87
CA ARG A 323 0.69 10.28 17.31
C ARG A 323 0.01 8.93 17.56
N GLY A 324 -1.00 8.59 16.75
CA GLY A 324 -1.68 7.30 16.79
C GLY A 324 -0.75 6.14 16.43
N GLU A 325 0.04 6.28 15.36
CA GLU A 325 1.01 5.26 14.90
C GLU A 325 2.06 4.93 15.97
N VAL A 326 2.55 5.94 16.71
CA VAL A 326 3.51 5.73 17.80
C VAL A 326 2.86 5.44 19.16
N ARG A 327 1.51 5.36 19.22
CA ARG A 327 0.71 5.16 20.44
C ARG A 327 1.11 6.09 21.58
N ALA A 328 1.46 7.33 21.27
CA ALA A 328 1.88 8.29 22.28
C ALA A 328 0.68 8.72 23.14
N LYS A 329 0.83 8.60 24.45
CA LYS A 329 -0.16 9.03 25.45
C LYS A 329 -0.29 10.57 25.47
N SER A 330 -1.37 11.07 26.04
CA SER A 330 -1.65 12.52 26.13
C SER A 330 -0.61 13.31 26.93
N ASP A 331 0.07 12.65 27.88
CA ASP A 331 1.13 13.20 28.72
C ASP A 331 2.53 13.07 28.10
N GLN A 332 2.67 12.39 26.95
CA GLN A 332 3.95 12.17 26.28
C GLN A 332 4.23 13.25 25.22
N LEU A 333 5.45 13.80 25.26
CA LEU A 333 5.92 14.75 24.25
C LEU A 333 6.38 14.01 23.00
N LEU A 334 5.83 14.39 21.85
CA LEU A 334 6.20 13.85 20.54
C LEU A 334 6.96 14.90 19.73
N GLN A 335 8.21 14.61 19.37
CA GLN A 335 9.01 15.45 18.49
C GLN A 335 9.10 14.83 17.09
N ILE A 336 8.62 15.54 16.09
CA ILE A 336 8.74 15.14 14.68
C ILE A 336 9.90 15.89 14.03
N ASN A 337 10.82 15.12 13.44
CA ASN A 337 11.99 15.61 12.71
C ASN A 337 11.86 15.20 11.24
N GLU A 338 11.82 16.18 10.34
CA GLU A 338 11.77 15.96 8.91
C GLU A 338 13.17 16.04 8.32
N PHE A 339 13.62 14.95 7.69
CA PHE A 339 14.83 15.00 6.88
C PHE A 339 14.47 15.52 5.48
N MET A 340 15.13 16.59 5.05
CA MET A 340 14.91 17.22 3.75
C MET A 340 16.25 17.40 3.04
N HIS A 341 16.32 17.02 1.78
CA HIS A 341 17.50 17.24 0.95
C HIS A 341 17.11 18.07 -0.28
N PRO A 342 16.77 19.37 -0.09
CA PRO A 342 16.26 20.19 -1.16
C PRO A 342 17.33 20.40 -2.21
N ARG A 343 17.03 20.09 -3.46
CA ARG A 343 17.93 20.38 -4.59
C ARG A 343 17.81 21.83 -5.04
N ILE A 344 18.82 22.34 -5.73
CA ILE A 344 18.72 23.69 -6.32
C ILE A 344 17.59 23.75 -7.36
N GLU A 345 17.39 22.66 -8.12
CA GLU A 345 16.31 22.57 -9.09
C GLU A 345 14.95 22.74 -8.41
N GLU A 346 14.73 22.10 -7.26
CA GLU A 346 13.48 22.22 -6.50
C GLU A 346 13.24 23.65 -5.99
N ILE A 347 14.31 24.37 -5.61
CA ILE A 347 14.21 25.78 -5.24
C ILE A 347 13.83 26.63 -6.47
N CYS A 348 14.54 26.47 -7.59
CA CYS A 348 14.24 27.18 -8.83
C CYS A 348 12.81 26.91 -9.32
N GLU A 349 12.38 25.66 -9.20
CA GLU A 349 11.05 25.17 -9.57
C GLU A 349 9.94 25.80 -8.72
N THR A 350 10.22 26.14 -7.47
CA THR A 350 9.27 26.78 -6.54
C THR A 350 9.07 28.27 -6.85
N LEU A 351 10.05 28.92 -7.47
CA LEU A 351 9.99 30.36 -7.77
C LEU A 351 9.08 30.65 -8.98
N PRO A 352 8.57 31.90 -9.11
CA PRO A 352 7.89 32.35 -10.32
C PRO A 352 8.70 32.07 -11.58
N ALA A 353 8.05 31.65 -12.67
CA ALA A 353 8.72 31.03 -13.83
C ALA A 353 9.87 31.84 -14.44
N GLY A 354 9.81 33.18 -14.41
CA GLY A 354 10.91 34.04 -14.85
C GLY A 354 12.12 33.97 -13.92
N LEU A 355 11.88 34.12 -12.61
CA LEU A 355 12.92 34.07 -11.57
C LEU A 355 13.53 32.66 -11.46
N GLY A 356 12.71 31.62 -11.54
CA GLY A 356 13.18 30.24 -11.54
C GLY A 356 14.12 29.96 -12.71
N ARG A 357 13.76 30.40 -13.94
CA ARG A 357 14.61 30.26 -15.13
C ARG A 357 15.91 31.04 -15.02
N TRP A 358 15.84 32.25 -14.46
CA TRP A 358 17.03 33.04 -14.19
C TRP A 358 17.95 32.35 -13.18
N LEU A 359 17.40 31.88 -12.06
CA LEU A 359 18.17 31.22 -11.01
C LEU A 359 18.78 29.89 -11.46
N ALA A 360 18.09 29.15 -12.33
CA ALA A 360 18.57 27.89 -12.90
C ALA A 360 19.82 28.04 -13.80
N ARG A 361 20.11 29.25 -14.30
CA ARG A 361 21.29 29.49 -15.13
C ARG A 361 22.58 29.54 -14.29
N PRO A 362 23.72 29.06 -14.79
CA PRO A 362 24.97 29.08 -14.04
C PRO A 362 25.50 30.52 -13.91
N HIS A 363 25.39 31.09 -12.71
CA HIS A 363 25.87 32.42 -12.33
C HIS A 363 26.18 32.45 -10.83
N TRP A 364 26.64 33.59 -10.30
CA TRP A 364 27.08 33.69 -8.91
C TRP A 364 25.96 33.36 -7.90
N ALA A 365 24.73 33.78 -8.15
CA ALA A 365 23.59 33.53 -7.26
C ALA A 365 23.20 32.03 -7.24
N HIS A 366 23.17 31.38 -8.41
CA HIS A 366 23.02 29.92 -8.50
C HIS A 366 24.10 29.21 -7.69
N ARG A 367 25.37 29.59 -7.83
CA ARG A 367 26.48 28.97 -7.10
C ARG A 367 26.35 29.13 -5.59
N LEU A 368 25.83 30.26 -5.12
CA LEU A 368 25.58 30.51 -3.70
C LEU A 368 24.46 29.61 -3.17
N VAL A 369 23.30 29.60 -3.83
CA VAL A 369 22.16 28.75 -3.44
C VAL A 369 22.52 27.27 -3.50
N ALA A 370 23.23 26.85 -4.55
CA ALA A 370 23.69 25.47 -4.74
C ALA A 370 24.62 25.00 -3.63
N ARG A 371 25.41 25.90 -3.00
CA ARG A 371 26.23 25.56 -1.83
C ARG A 371 25.36 25.27 -0.62
N CYS A 372 24.28 26.02 -0.43
CA CYS A 372 23.34 25.85 0.68
C CYS A 372 22.48 24.58 0.57
N THR A 373 22.39 23.95 -0.61
CA THR A 373 21.63 22.73 -0.87
C THR A 373 22.47 21.45 -0.88
N ARG A 374 23.79 21.53 -0.63
CA ARG A 374 24.68 20.35 -0.69
C ARG A 374 24.46 19.32 0.42
N GLN A 375 23.92 19.76 1.55
CA GLN A 375 23.72 18.91 2.73
C GLN A 375 22.23 18.77 3.03
N GLY A 376 21.84 17.57 3.46
CA GLY A 376 20.52 17.34 4.04
C GLY A 376 20.31 18.21 5.28
N ARG A 377 19.08 18.64 5.49
CA ARG A 377 18.64 19.47 6.60
C ARG A 377 17.61 18.73 7.42
N VAL A 378 17.67 18.88 8.73
CA VAL A 378 16.64 18.37 9.65
C VAL A 378 15.76 19.54 10.08
N VAL A 379 14.49 19.51 9.68
CA VAL A 379 13.49 20.51 10.07
C VAL A 379 12.59 19.92 11.15
N LYS A 380 12.57 20.55 12.33
CA LYS A 380 11.72 20.13 13.44
C LYS A 380 10.32 20.70 13.29
N THR A 381 9.40 19.97 12.67
CA THR A 381 7.99 20.41 12.44
C THR A 381 7.16 20.53 13.71
N SER A 382 7.63 19.93 14.80
CA SER A 382 7.09 20.06 16.15
C SER A 382 7.49 21.38 16.85
N THR A 383 8.42 22.14 16.29
CA THR A 383 8.80 23.47 16.81
C THR A 383 8.09 24.58 16.04
N LEU A 384 7.81 25.71 16.69
CA LEU A 384 7.17 26.85 16.04
C LEU A 384 7.94 27.32 14.80
N GLY A 385 9.27 27.43 14.88
CA GLY A 385 10.10 27.88 13.76
C GLY A 385 10.05 26.93 12.56
N GLY A 386 10.21 25.62 12.78
CA GLY A 386 10.13 24.63 11.70
C GLY A 386 8.73 24.51 11.12
N PHE A 387 7.69 24.61 11.95
CA PHE A 387 6.30 24.64 11.51
C PHE A 387 6.02 25.88 10.65
N LEU A 388 6.35 27.09 11.13
CA LEU A 388 6.12 28.34 10.40
C LEU A 388 6.86 28.38 9.06
N LEU A 389 8.07 27.83 8.98
CA LEU A 389 8.80 27.69 7.72
C LEU A 389 8.00 26.89 6.69
N LEU A 390 7.54 25.69 7.05
CA LEU A 390 6.76 24.86 6.11
C LEU A 390 5.36 25.43 5.89
N TYR A 391 4.75 26.04 6.90
CA TYR A 391 3.41 26.61 6.79
C TYR A 391 3.38 27.82 5.86
N THR A 392 4.38 28.70 5.91
CA THR A 392 4.52 29.82 4.98
C THR A 392 4.75 29.32 3.55
N LEU A 393 5.60 28.30 3.37
CA LEU A 393 5.82 27.66 2.07
C LEU A 393 4.54 26.99 1.53
N ALA A 394 3.76 26.31 2.37
CA ALA A 394 2.48 25.71 2.00
C ALA A 394 1.48 26.78 1.51
N ARG A 395 1.45 27.96 2.15
CA ARG A 395 0.60 29.08 1.72
C ARG A 395 0.95 29.65 0.35
N TRP A 396 2.14 29.37 -0.17
CA TRP A 396 2.50 29.73 -1.54
C TRP A 396 1.72 28.94 -2.59
N GLY A 397 0.93 27.93 -2.20
CA GLY A 397 0.01 27.21 -3.09
C GLY A 397 -0.92 28.10 -3.91
N ARG A 398 -1.30 29.28 -3.40
CA ARG A 398 -2.08 30.26 -4.18
C ARG A 398 -1.36 30.76 -5.44
N TRP A 399 -0.03 30.84 -5.40
CA TRP A 399 0.80 31.26 -6.53
C TRP A 399 1.42 30.07 -7.27
N ARG A 400 1.06 28.83 -6.94
CA ARG A 400 1.62 27.62 -7.56
C ARG A 400 1.55 27.67 -9.09
N ARG A 401 0.47 28.20 -9.65
CA ARG A 401 0.27 28.33 -11.11
C ARG A 401 1.23 29.31 -11.80
N THR A 402 1.95 30.11 -11.03
CA THR A 402 2.97 31.06 -11.54
C THR A 402 4.38 30.49 -11.48
N THR A 403 4.58 29.33 -10.84
CA THR A 403 5.90 28.77 -10.59
C THR A 403 6.51 28.18 -11.85
N LEU A 404 7.84 28.05 -11.86
CA LEU A 404 8.54 27.36 -12.94
C LEU A 404 8.10 25.89 -13.03
N ARG A 405 7.92 25.21 -11.89
CA ARG A 405 7.45 23.82 -11.85
C ARG A 405 6.13 23.66 -12.60
N TYR A 406 5.16 24.52 -12.29
CA TYR A 406 3.87 24.47 -12.95
C TYR A 406 3.99 24.68 -14.46
N ALA A 407 4.78 25.66 -14.89
CA ALA A 407 4.97 25.91 -16.33
C ALA A 407 5.55 24.68 -17.06
N LEU A 408 6.54 24.00 -16.47
CA LEU A 408 7.16 22.80 -17.03
C LEU A 408 6.20 21.62 -17.06
N GLU A 409 5.55 21.32 -15.94
CA GLU A 409 4.61 20.19 -15.85
C GLU A 409 3.38 20.41 -16.73
N ASN A 410 2.83 21.64 -16.77
CA ASN A 410 1.69 21.95 -17.61
C ASN A 410 2.02 21.79 -19.10
N ALA A 411 3.22 22.22 -19.55
CA ALA A 411 3.65 22.02 -20.92
C ALA A 411 3.76 20.52 -21.28
N ARG A 412 4.29 19.70 -20.36
CA ARG A 412 4.38 18.23 -20.54
C ARG A 412 3.00 17.58 -20.59
N ILE A 413 2.09 17.96 -19.69
CA ILE A 413 0.71 17.47 -19.65
C ILE A 413 -0.01 17.78 -20.96
N GLU A 414 0.09 19.02 -21.46
CA GLU A 414 -0.56 19.40 -22.73
C GLU A 414 0.03 18.63 -23.91
N ALA A 415 1.36 18.47 -23.97
CA ALA A 415 2.01 17.70 -25.02
C ALA A 415 1.62 16.20 -24.96
N TRP A 416 1.46 15.64 -23.77
CA TRP A 416 0.96 14.27 -23.58
C TRP A 416 -0.50 14.13 -24.04
N LEU A 417 -1.38 15.03 -23.61
CA LEU A 417 -2.80 15.01 -24.02
C LEU A 417 -2.97 15.22 -25.52
N GLN A 418 -2.13 16.05 -26.14
CA GLN A 418 -2.11 16.21 -27.59
C GLN A 418 -1.72 14.91 -28.30
N ARG A 419 -0.68 14.20 -27.83
CA ARG A 419 -0.30 12.88 -28.36
C ARG A 419 -1.42 11.86 -28.22
N VAL A 420 -2.01 11.76 -27.03
CA VAL A 420 -3.12 10.83 -26.78
C VAL A 420 -4.30 11.10 -27.71
N ARG A 421 -4.70 12.37 -27.90
CA ARG A 421 -5.76 12.75 -28.85
C ARG A 421 -5.42 12.40 -30.30
N ALA A 422 -4.19 12.69 -30.73
CA ALA A 422 -3.75 12.39 -32.09
C ALA A 422 -3.73 10.88 -32.36
N LEU A 423 -3.24 10.09 -31.41
CA LEU A 423 -3.23 8.63 -31.51
C LEU A 423 -4.64 8.04 -31.44
N ALA A 424 -5.53 8.61 -30.63
CA ALA A 424 -6.91 8.11 -30.51
C ALA A 424 -7.66 8.14 -31.84
N ALA A 425 -7.37 9.14 -32.68
CA ALA A 425 -7.95 9.25 -34.02
C ALA A 425 -7.44 8.19 -35.00
N ILE A 426 -6.26 7.60 -34.75
CA ILE A 426 -5.61 6.62 -35.64
C ILE A 426 -5.83 5.20 -35.10
N ASN A 427 -5.46 4.97 -33.85
CA ASN A 427 -5.50 3.70 -33.15
C ASN A 427 -5.77 3.92 -31.64
N PRO A 428 -7.02 3.77 -31.18
CA PRO A 428 -7.37 3.93 -29.77
C PRO A 428 -6.60 3.02 -28.81
N ALA A 429 -6.20 1.81 -29.25
CA ALA A 429 -5.41 0.92 -28.41
C ALA A 429 -3.98 1.45 -28.21
N LEU A 430 -3.38 2.04 -29.25
CA LEU A 430 -2.07 2.70 -29.12
C LEU A 430 -2.16 3.95 -28.23
N ALA A 431 -3.25 4.71 -28.36
CA ALA A 431 -3.52 5.87 -27.51
C ALA A 431 -3.64 5.48 -26.02
N LEU A 432 -4.28 4.35 -25.73
CA LEU A 432 -4.37 3.79 -24.37
C LEU A 432 -2.98 3.48 -23.81
N GLU A 433 -2.13 2.82 -24.58
CA GLU A 433 -0.76 2.50 -24.15
C GLU A 433 0.08 3.77 -23.93
N ALA A 434 -0.09 4.79 -24.79
CA ALA A 434 0.53 6.11 -24.61
C ALA A 434 0.00 6.87 -23.38
N ALA A 435 -1.30 6.75 -23.06
CA ALA A 435 -1.86 7.29 -21.83
C ALA A 435 -1.23 6.62 -20.59
N GLN A 436 -1.09 5.29 -20.62
CA GLN A 436 -0.48 4.51 -19.53
C GLN A 436 1.03 4.76 -19.36
N CYS A 437 1.73 5.31 -20.35
CA CYS A 437 3.14 5.69 -20.21
C CYS A 437 3.38 6.77 -19.14
N GLN A 438 2.34 7.53 -18.75
CA GLN A 438 2.42 8.47 -17.63
C GLN A 438 2.90 7.82 -16.33
N ARG A 439 2.67 6.51 -16.15
CA ARG A 439 3.16 5.71 -14.99
C ARG A 439 4.67 5.83 -14.74
N LEU A 440 5.44 6.14 -15.77
CA LEU A 440 6.89 6.34 -15.67
C LEU A 440 7.25 7.64 -14.95
N VAL A 441 6.38 8.65 -14.99
CA VAL A 441 6.61 9.97 -14.40
C VAL A 441 6.07 9.98 -12.97
N LYS A 442 6.94 9.67 -12.00
CA LYS A 442 6.59 9.65 -10.58
C LYS A 442 7.74 10.01 -9.65
N GLY A 443 7.39 10.31 -8.40
CA GLY A 443 8.35 10.66 -7.35
C GLY A 443 8.89 12.08 -7.48
N TYR A 444 10.03 12.33 -6.84
CA TYR A 444 10.73 13.61 -6.80
C TYR A 444 12.24 13.38 -7.00
N GLY A 445 13.01 14.46 -7.15
CA GLY A 445 14.47 14.40 -7.31
C GLY A 445 14.93 13.49 -8.46
N ASP A 446 15.92 12.63 -8.19
CA ASP A 446 16.52 11.79 -9.22
C ASP A 446 15.57 10.70 -9.75
N THR A 447 14.67 10.18 -8.91
CA THR A 447 13.66 9.19 -9.34
C THR A 447 12.74 9.79 -10.40
N HIS A 448 12.28 11.02 -10.18
CA HIS A 448 11.48 11.76 -11.16
C HIS A 448 12.26 12.02 -12.45
N ALA A 449 13.51 12.48 -12.34
CA ALA A 449 14.35 12.77 -13.51
C ALA A 449 14.59 11.53 -14.38
N ARG A 450 14.88 10.37 -13.77
CA ARG A 450 15.05 9.09 -14.48
C ARG A 450 13.75 8.65 -15.17
N GLY A 451 12.63 8.69 -14.43
CA GLY A 451 11.31 8.32 -14.95
C GLY A 451 10.89 9.19 -16.13
N LEU A 452 11.10 10.50 -16.04
CA LEU A 452 10.83 11.44 -17.12
C LEU A 452 11.69 11.17 -18.35
N LYS A 453 12.99 10.88 -18.19
CA LYS A 453 13.88 10.52 -19.31
C LYS A 453 13.40 9.26 -20.04
N ASN A 454 12.96 8.24 -19.30
CA ASN A 454 12.40 7.03 -19.90
C ASN A 454 11.09 7.33 -20.63
N TYR A 455 10.22 8.15 -20.05
CA TYR A 455 9.00 8.62 -20.70
C TYR A 455 9.30 9.36 -22.01
N GLU A 456 10.23 10.31 -22.02
CA GLU A 456 10.62 11.07 -23.21
C GLU A 456 11.21 10.18 -24.31
N THR A 457 12.01 9.18 -23.91
CA THR A 457 12.52 8.12 -24.82
C THR A 457 11.36 7.39 -25.52
N LEU A 458 10.36 6.93 -24.76
CA LEU A 458 9.19 6.24 -25.32
C LEU A 458 8.36 7.15 -26.21
N MET A 459 8.13 8.39 -25.80
CA MET A 459 7.36 9.35 -26.60
C MET A 459 8.09 9.70 -27.90
N THR A 460 9.42 9.69 -27.93
CA THR A 460 10.20 9.85 -29.16
C THR A 460 9.95 8.69 -30.14
N VAL A 461 9.85 7.45 -29.65
CA VAL A 461 9.49 6.29 -30.47
C VAL A 461 8.06 6.43 -31.01
N VAL A 462 7.12 6.82 -30.15
CA VAL A 462 5.73 7.07 -30.55
C VAL A 462 5.65 8.16 -31.62
N ASP A 463 6.32 9.29 -31.44
CA ASP A 463 6.29 10.41 -32.37
C ASP A 463 6.87 10.03 -33.75
N ARG A 464 7.90 9.17 -33.79
CA ARG A 464 8.52 8.70 -35.04
C ARG A 464 7.72 7.60 -35.76
N HIS A 465 6.98 6.78 -35.00
CA HIS A 465 6.34 5.57 -35.52
C HIS A 465 4.82 5.53 -35.32
N ALA A 466 4.16 6.66 -35.07
CA ALA A 466 2.74 6.74 -34.69
C ALA A 466 1.79 5.97 -35.63
N GLY A 467 2.08 5.93 -36.93
CA GLY A 467 1.24 5.23 -37.91
C GLY A 467 1.47 3.72 -38.03
N THR A 468 2.59 3.20 -37.52
CA THR A 468 2.99 1.78 -37.70
C THR A 468 3.31 1.06 -36.40
N LEU A 469 3.39 1.76 -35.27
CA LEU A 469 3.74 1.20 -33.97
C LEU A 469 2.61 0.30 -33.43
N PRO A 470 2.87 -1.00 -33.20
CA PRO A 470 1.89 -1.86 -32.56
C PRO A 470 1.69 -1.45 -31.08
N PRO A 471 0.44 -1.43 -30.56
CA PRO A 471 0.18 -1.14 -29.15
C PRO A 471 0.98 -2.04 -28.18
N GLN A 472 1.08 -3.33 -28.51
CA GLN A 472 1.84 -4.31 -27.71
C GLN A 472 3.32 -3.94 -27.59
N THR A 473 3.93 -3.41 -28.64
CA THR A 473 5.33 -2.97 -28.60
C THR A 473 5.51 -1.80 -27.64
N LEU A 474 4.60 -0.83 -27.62
CA LEU A 474 4.65 0.27 -26.65
C LEU A 474 4.44 -0.22 -25.21
N ARG A 475 3.54 -1.19 -25.01
CA ARG A 475 3.36 -1.86 -23.74
C ARG A 475 4.64 -2.53 -23.25
N GLU A 476 5.30 -3.32 -24.09
CA GLU A 476 6.57 -3.98 -23.76
C GLU A 476 7.67 -2.99 -23.39
N LEU A 477 7.80 -1.89 -24.15
CA LEU A 477 8.74 -0.82 -23.84
C LEU A 477 8.45 -0.17 -22.48
N ARG A 478 7.18 0.09 -22.17
CA ARG A 478 6.78 0.66 -20.88
C ARG A 478 7.08 -0.31 -19.74
N ASP A 479 6.70 -1.56 -19.89
CA ASP A 479 6.89 -2.57 -18.84
C ASP A 479 8.39 -2.81 -18.60
N ALA A 480 9.22 -2.81 -19.65
CA ALA A 480 10.68 -2.84 -19.54
C ALA A 480 11.26 -1.60 -18.84
N ALA A 481 10.68 -0.42 -19.08
CA ALA A 481 11.09 0.81 -18.39
C ALA A 481 10.67 0.85 -16.91
N LEU A 482 9.59 0.16 -16.53
CA LEU A 482 9.15 0.01 -15.14
C LEU A 482 9.92 -1.10 -14.41
N ALA A 483 10.54 -2.04 -15.12
CA ALA A 483 11.22 -3.17 -14.50
C ALA A 483 12.65 -2.85 -14.01
N ASP A 484 13.24 -1.73 -14.44
CA ASP A 484 14.63 -1.38 -14.11
C ASP A 484 14.86 0.13 -13.97
N GLU A 485 15.33 0.57 -12.80
CA GLU A 485 15.67 1.96 -12.51
C GLU A 485 16.84 2.49 -13.36
N HIS A 486 17.75 1.62 -13.80
CA HIS A 486 18.95 1.98 -14.57
C HIS A 486 18.73 1.93 -16.10
N GLY A 487 17.54 1.47 -16.52
CA GLY A 487 17.10 1.47 -17.92
C GLY A 487 17.82 0.48 -18.84
N HIS A 488 18.51 -0.53 -18.32
CA HIS A 488 19.11 -1.60 -19.13
C HIS A 488 18.04 -2.41 -19.84
N GLN A 489 16.95 -2.76 -19.15
CA GLN A 489 15.84 -3.51 -19.75
C GLN A 489 15.18 -2.72 -20.88
N LEU A 490 14.96 -1.41 -20.69
CA LEU A 490 14.45 -0.53 -21.74
C LEU A 490 15.40 -0.48 -22.94
N ARG A 491 16.70 -0.29 -22.73
CA ARG A 491 17.70 -0.28 -23.82
C ARG A 491 17.70 -1.59 -24.60
N ALA A 492 17.67 -2.73 -23.91
CA ALA A 492 17.60 -4.04 -24.55
C ALA A 492 16.30 -4.24 -25.35
N CYS A 493 15.16 -3.74 -24.83
CA CYS A 493 13.87 -3.81 -25.52
C CYS A 493 13.86 -2.93 -26.78
N LEU A 494 14.40 -1.70 -26.70
CA LEU A 494 14.57 -0.81 -27.85
C LEU A 494 15.43 -1.44 -28.95
N GLN A 495 16.55 -2.07 -28.56
CA GLN A 495 17.42 -2.79 -29.50
C GLN A 495 16.72 -3.97 -30.16
N ARG A 496 15.94 -4.75 -29.40
CA ARG A 496 15.18 -5.89 -29.92
C ARG A 496 14.16 -5.48 -30.98
N HIS A 497 13.52 -4.32 -30.79
CA HIS A 497 12.57 -3.74 -31.75
C HIS A 497 13.23 -2.82 -32.78
N ALA A 498 14.58 -2.78 -32.83
CA ALA A 498 15.37 -1.96 -33.76
C ALA A 498 15.05 -0.45 -33.74
N PHE A 499 14.61 0.10 -32.61
CA PHE A 499 14.42 1.54 -32.46
C PHE A 499 15.75 2.22 -32.11
N SER A 500 16.19 3.18 -32.93
CA SER A 500 17.32 4.05 -32.60
C SER A 500 16.83 5.23 -31.76
N VAL A 501 17.38 5.38 -30.54
CA VAL A 501 17.07 6.52 -29.66
C VAL A 501 18.30 7.41 -29.43
N GLU A 502 19.32 7.30 -30.28
CA GLU A 502 20.41 8.27 -30.32
C GLU A 502 19.95 9.50 -31.11
N GLY A 503 19.90 10.63 -30.40
CA GLY A 503 19.61 11.97 -30.86
C GLY A 503 19.97 12.97 -29.77
#